data_AF-A0A950M472-F1
#
_entry.id   AF-A0A950M472-F1
#
_cell.length_a   1.000
_cell.length_b   1.000
_cell.length_c   1.000
_cell.angle_alpha   90.00
_cell.angle_beta   90.00
_cell.angle_gamma   90.00
#
_symmetry.space_group_name_H-M   'P 1'
#
loop_
_entity.id
_entity.type
_entity.pdbx_description
1 polymer ?
#
loop_
_entity_poly.entity_id
_entity_poly.type
_entity_poly.pdbx_seq_one_letter_code
_entity_poly.pdbx_strand_id
1 'polypeptide(L)'
;MSDASRIPALASRAGGTAVLPGLVDPAALVAGESRADFEALHQRIAACVKPADVIEEILVADVVLLLWEALRLRRVKARLLEATTYRGIERIASPYCAYPPRYVSENWARGHRRTMRLVEKSLASAGLTMEHVAAHTFVVMLDTIERLDRLMAATEQRRSAALQEIDRHRAVLARDLRRAVEEAEFEVVVPAMPPDPDPAGAEAGGGA
;
A
#
# COMPACT_ATOMS: atom_id res chain seq x y z
N MET A 1 19.61 34.81 37.62
CA MET A 1 18.28 34.20 37.41
C MET A 1 17.70 34.84 36.15
N SER A 2 17.39 34.17 35.05
CA SER A 2 17.55 32.80 34.61
C SER A 2 17.69 32.87 33.09
N ASP A 3 18.71 32.19 32.57
CA ASP A 3 18.90 31.87 31.16
C ASP A 3 17.84 30.84 30.74
N ALA A 4 17.07 31.14 29.69
CA ALA A 4 16.06 30.25 29.12
C ALA A 4 16.47 29.84 27.71
N SER A 5 17.60 29.15 27.67
CA SER A 5 18.14 28.46 26.51
C SER A 5 17.29 27.23 26.14
N ARG A 6 17.20 26.99 24.82
CA ARG A 6 17.06 25.69 24.13
C ARG A 6 15.65 25.22 23.77
N ILE A 7 15.21 25.69 22.61
CA ILE A 7 14.51 24.81 21.64
C ILE A 7 15.49 23.69 21.26
N PRO A 8 15.13 22.40 21.36
CA PRO A 8 16.02 21.34 20.91
C PRO A 8 16.15 21.43 19.39
N ALA A 9 17.37 21.67 18.90
CA ALA A 9 17.70 21.47 17.50
C ALA A 9 17.36 20.01 17.14
N LEU A 10 16.49 19.82 16.15
CA LEU A 10 16.23 18.52 15.54
C LEU A 10 17.54 18.05 14.90
N ALA A 11 18.30 17.27 15.66
CA ALA A 11 19.52 16.64 15.18
C ALA A 11 19.18 15.81 13.94
N SER A 12 19.85 16.13 12.84
CA SER A 12 19.88 15.33 11.62
C SER A 12 20.26 13.90 11.99
N ARG A 13 19.29 12.99 11.95
CA ARG A 13 19.52 11.56 12.12
C ARG A 13 20.06 11.01 10.80
N ALA A 14 21.38 11.07 10.66
CA ALA A 14 22.08 10.25 9.71
C ALA A 14 21.97 8.77 10.12
N GLY A 15 21.45 7.94 9.22
CA GLY A 15 21.66 6.49 9.19
C GLY A 15 20.93 5.67 10.26
N GLY A 16 19.74 5.16 9.92
CA GLY A 16 19.12 4.08 10.67
C GLY A 16 17.69 3.83 10.23
N THR A 17 17.47 2.69 9.55
CA THR A 17 16.18 2.15 9.10
C THR A 17 15.31 1.73 10.30
N ALA A 18 14.98 2.67 11.19
CA ALA A 18 14.10 2.43 12.31
C ALA A 18 12.72 2.96 11.95
N VAL A 19 11.91 2.09 11.34
CA VAL A 19 10.45 2.26 11.23
C VAL A 19 9.94 2.68 12.61
N LEU A 20 9.21 3.80 12.70
CA LEU A 20 8.60 4.22 13.96
C LEU A 20 7.80 3.05 14.56
N PRO A 21 8.14 2.57 15.77
CA PRO A 21 7.42 1.47 16.40
C PRO A 21 5.97 1.90 16.65
N GLY A 22 5.03 1.17 16.05
CA GLY A 22 3.58 1.42 16.16
C GLY A 22 2.90 1.93 14.89
N LEU A 23 3.63 2.23 13.81
CA LEU A 23 3.04 2.65 12.54
C LEU A 23 2.35 1.48 11.79
N VAL A 24 2.86 0.27 12.02
CA VAL A 24 2.22 -0.97 11.61
C VAL A 24 1.51 -1.56 12.84
N ASP A 25 0.19 -1.45 12.88
CA ASP A 25 -0.62 -2.01 13.96
C ASP A 25 -0.64 -3.55 13.90
N PRO A 26 -0.17 -4.27 14.94
CA PRO A 26 -0.36 -5.72 15.08
C PRO A 26 -1.81 -6.19 14.89
N ALA A 27 -2.80 -5.35 15.18
CA ALA A 27 -4.22 -5.63 15.01
C ALA A 27 -4.66 -5.64 13.53
N ALA A 28 -3.81 -5.23 12.59
CA ALA A 28 -4.11 -5.26 11.16
C ALA A 28 -4.14 -6.69 10.60
N LEU A 29 -3.53 -7.68 11.27
CA LEU A 29 -3.51 -9.08 10.83
C LEU A 29 -4.75 -9.82 11.32
N VAL A 30 -5.37 -10.60 10.42
CA VAL A 30 -6.48 -11.49 10.78
C VAL A 30 -6.01 -12.92 11.00
N ALA A 31 -6.86 -13.76 11.61
CA ALA A 31 -6.56 -15.16 11.86
C ALA A 31 -6.11 -15.89 10.58
N GLY A 32 -4.99 -16.61 10.66
CA GLY A 32 -4.40 -17.35 9.53
C GLY A 32 -3.43 -16.53 8.67
N GLU A 33 -3.19 -15.25 8.97
CA GLU A 33 -2.17 -14.45 8.30
C GLU A 33 -0.81 -14.54 8.99
N SER A 34 0.27 -14.60 8.19
CA SER A 34 1.64 -14.68 8.67
C SER A 34 2.18 -13.28 8.98
N ARG A 35 2.51 -13.02 10.25
CA ARG A 35 3.22 -11.80 10.65
C ARG A 35 4.56 -11.68 9.95
N ALA A 36 5.30 -12.79 9.82
CA ALA A 36 6.61 -12.80 9.16
C ALA A 36 6.51 -12.36 7.69
N ASP A 37 5.48 -12.82 6.97
CA ASP A 37 5.28 -12.46 5.56
C ASP A 37 4.91 -10.97 5.42
N PHE A 38 4.09 -10.45 6.33
CA PHE A 38 3.74 -9.03 6.39
C PHE A 38 4.98 -8.17 6.62
N GLU A 39 5.78 -8.51 7.63
CA GLU A 39 7.01 -7.77 7.96
C GLU A 39 8.04 -7.84 6.84
N ALA A 40 8.20 -9.01 6.20
CA ALA A 40 9.07 -9.18 5.05
C ALA A 40 8.62 -8.31 3.86
N LEU A 41 7.31 -8.21 3.63
CA LEU A 41 6.77 -7.31 2.60
C LEU A 41 7.07 -5.85 2.92
N HIS A 42 6.85 -5.43 4.17
CA HIS A 42 7.16 -4.08 4.63
C HIS A 42 8.64 -3.75 4.42
N GLN A 43 9.54 -4.62 4.88
CA GLN A 43 10.99 -4.43 4.75
C GLN A 43 11.41 -4.31 3.27
N ARG A 44 10.86 -5.14 2.38
CA ARG A 44 11.15 -5.08 0.95
C ARG A 44 10.73 -3.76 0.32
N ILE A 45 9.53 -3.27 0.64
CA ILE A 45 9.02 -2.00 0.11
C ILE A 45 9.84 -0.83 0.68
N ALA A 46 10.07 -0.79 1.99
CA ALA A 46 10.87 0.25 2.63
C ALA A 46 12.31 0.29 2.09
N ALA A 47 12.95 -0.86 1.86
CA ALA A 47 14.28 -0.93 1.27
C ALA A 47 14.34 -0.43 -0.18
N CYS A 48 13.25 -0.60 -0.94
CA CYS A 48 13.13 -0.12 -2.30
C CYS A 48 12.86 1.39 -2.35
N VAL A 49 11.90 1.87 -1.56
CA VAL A 49 11.48 3.28 -1.54
C VAL A 49 12.54 4.16 -0.87
N LYS A 50 13.20 3.67 0.18
CA LYS A 50 14.13 4.42 1.04
C LYS A 50 13.49 5.73 1.52
N PRO A 51 12.49 5.66 2.41
CA PRO A 51 11.78 6.85 2.86
C PRO A 51 12.77 7.85 3.48
N ALA A 52 12.67 9.12 3.06
CA ALA A 52 13.58 10.19 3.48
C ALA A 52 13.18 10.84 4.81
N ASP A 53 11.88 10.79 5.15
CA ASP A 53 11.32 11.39 6.35
C ASP A 53 10.08 10.64 6.86
N VAL A 54 9.51 11.14 7.96
CA VAL A 54 8.34 10.56 8.61
C VAL A 54 7.09 10.52 7.73
N ILE A 55 6.93 11.47 6.79
CA ILE A 55 5.77 11.50 5.89
C ILE A 55 5.89 10.33 4.90
N GLU A 56 7.08 10.13 4.33
CA GLU A 56 7.32 8.98 3.46
C GLU A 56 7.21 7.65 4.21
N GLU A 57 7.61 7.58 5.49
CA GLU A 57 7.41 6.38 6.33
C GLU A 57 5.92 6.02 6.48
N ILE A 58 5.06 7.02 6.74
CA ILE A 58 3.60 6.85 6.81
C ILE A 58 3.05 6.34 5.48
N LEU A 59 3.43 6.98 4.37
CA LEU A 59 2.96 6.59 3.05
C LEU A 59 3.43 5.18 2.65
N VAL A 60 4.65 4.79 3.04
CA VAL A 60 5.15 3.41 2.84
C VAL A 60 4.32 2.41 3.66
N ALA A 61 4.02 2.70 4.92
CA ALA A 61 3.20 1.84 5.75
C ALA A 61 1.78 1.67 5.16
N ASP A 62 1.18 2.76 4.67
CA ASP A 62 -0.12 2.73 3.99
C ASP A 62 -0.08 1.85 2.72
N VAL A 63 0.96 2.00 1.89
CA VAL A 63 1.14 1.16 0.69
C VAL A 63 1.21 -0.32 1.05
N VAL A 64 1.94 -0.67 2.11
CA VAL A 64 2.07 -2.05 2.60
C VAL A 64 0.72 -2.58 3.09
N LEU A 65 0.00 -1.81 3.92
CA LEU A 65 -1.32 -2.19 4.43
C LEU A 65 -2.33 -2.39 3.29
N LEU A 66 -2.37 -1.48 2.32
CA LEU A 66 -3.26 -1.57 1.16
C LEU A 66 -2.92 -2.76 0.27
N LEU A 67 -1.63 -3.05 0.06
CA LEU A 67 -1.23 -4.25 -0.66
C LEU A 67 -1.66 -5.53 0.08
N TRP A 68 -1.50 -5.57 1.40
CA TRP A 68 -1.91 -6.69 2.23
C TRP A 68 -3.42 -6.91 2.22
N GLU A 69 -4.20 -5.83 2.33
CA GLU A 69 -5.66 -5.85 2.23
C GLU A 69 -6.12 -6.38 0.86
N ALA A 70 -5.50 -5.94 -0.24
CA ALA A 70 -5.83 -6.44 -1.57
C ALA A 70 -5.56 -7.95 -1.71
N LEU A 71 -4.44 -8.45 -1.16
CA LEU A 71 -4.13 -9.88 -1.14
C LEU A 71 -5.15 -10.67 -0.30
N ARG A 72 -5.56 -10.13 0.86
CA ARG A 72 -6.60 -10.71 1.71
C ARG A 72 -7.94 -10.80 0.96
N LEU A 73 -8.39 -9.73 0.32
CA LEU A 73 -9.66 -9.70 -0.40
C LEU A 73 -9.68 -10.73 -1.54
N ARG A 74 -8.57 -10.90 -2.26
CA ARG A 74 -8.43 -11.95 -3.29
C ARG A 74 -8.55 -13.36 -2.70
N ARG A 75 -7.89 -13.63 -1.57
CA ARG A 75 -8.03 -14.91 -0.86
C ARG A 75 -9.47 -15.14 -0.40
N VAL A 76 -10.10 -14.14 0.21
CA VAL A 76 -11.49 -14.21 0.67
C VAL A 76 -12.44 -14.52 -0.48
N LYS A 77 -12.30 -13.82 -1.62
CA LYS A 77 -13.12 -14.06 -2.82
C LYS A 77 -13.00 -15.51 -3.30
N ALA A 78 -11.78 -16.03 -3.42
CA ALA A 78 -11.54 -17.41 -3.84
C ALA A 78 -12.13 -18.44 -2.85
N ARG A 79 -11.89 -18.25 -1.55
CA ARG A 79 -12.41 -19.16 -0.51
C ARG A 79 -13.93 -19.12 -0.38
N LEU A 80 -14.54 -17.96 -0.60
CA LEU A 80 -15.99 -17.81 -0.57
C LEU A 80 -16.65 -18.54 -1.74
N LEU A 81 -16.08 -18.44 -2.94
CA LEU A 81 -16.52 -19.22 -4.10
C LEU A 81 -16.40 -20.73 -3.84
N GLU A 82 -15.25 -21.18 -3.34
CA GLU A 82 -15.01 -22.58 -2.99
C GLU A 82 -16.04 -23.08 -1.96
N ALA A 83 -16.21 -22.37 -0.84
CA ALA A 83 -17.14 -22.71 0.23
C ALA A 83 -18.62 -22.67 -0.21
N THR A 84 -18.95 -21.94 -1.28
CA THR A 84 -20.32 -21.79 -1.76
C THR A 84 -20.64 -22.67 -2.98
N THR A 85 -19.68 -23.48 -3.45
CA THR A 85 -19.84 -24.39 -4.60
C THR A 85 -21.09 -25.27 -4.50
N TYR A 86 -21.47 -25.67 -3.28
CA TYR A 86 -22.67 -26.49 -3.03
C TYR A 86 -23.96 -25.81 -3.52
N ARG A 87 -24.05 -24.48 -3.52
CA ARG A 87 -25.21 -23.75 -4.05
C ARG A 87 -25.28 -23.81 -5.57
N GLY A 88 -24.13 -23.81 -6.25
CA GLY A 88 -24.08 -24.06 -7.69
C GLY A 88 -24.59 -25.47 -8.02
N ILE A 89 -24.21 -26.46 -7.21
CA ILE A 89 -24.68 -27.85 -7.34
C ILE A 89 -26.18 -27.94 -7.14
N GLU A 90 -26.71 -27.32 -6.10
CA GLU A 90 -28.15 -27.28 -5.84
C GLU A 90 -28.92 -26.74 -7.04
N ARG A 91 -28.38 -25.70 -7.70
CA ARG A 91 -29.04 -25.04 -8.83
C ARG A 91 -28.96 -25.84 -10.13
N ILE A 92 -27.83 -26.48 -10.42
CA ILE A 92 -27.61 -27.12 -11.73
C ILE A 92 -27.76 -28.64 -11.73
N ALA A 93 -27.43 -29.33 -10.63
CA ALA A 93 -27.53 -30.79 -10.57
C ALA A 93 -28.97 -31.25 -10.27
N SER A 94 -29.82 -30.37 -9.74
CA SER A 94 -31.21 -30.65 -9.36
C SER A 94 -32.02 -31.39 -10.43
N PRO A 95 -32.02 -31.00 -11.71
CA PRO A 95 -32.86 -31.67 -12.71
C PRO A 95 -32.38 -33.07 -13.10
N TYR A 96 -31.12 -33.40 -12.78
CA TYR A 96 -30.44 -34.60 -13.26
C TYR A 96 -30.15 -35.61 -12.13
N CYS A 97 -30.43 -35.25 -10.88
CA CYS A 97 -30.24 -36.11 -9.72
C CYS A 97 -31.57 -36.72 -9.26
N ALA A 98 -31.55 -38.02 -8.93
CA ALA A 98 -32.70 -38.74 -8.39
C ALA A 98 -33.07 -38.37 -6.94
N TYR A 99 -32.35 -37.42 -6.33
CA TYR A 99 -32.51 -37.00 -4.94
C TYR A 99 -32.84 -35.51 -4.86
N PRO A 100 -33.50 -35.06 -3.77
CA PRO A 100 -33.81 -33.65 -3.57
C PRO A 100 -32.54 -32.77 -3.65
N PRO A 101 -32.62 -31.57 -4.26
CA PRO A 101 -31.45 -30.72 -4.51
C PRO A 101 -30.64 -30.40 -3.25
N ARG A 102 -31.35 -30.06 -2.17
CA ARG A 102 -30.75 -29.78 -0.86
C ARG A 102 -30.04 -30.99 -0.26
N TYR A 103 -30.59 -32.19 -0.43
CA TYR A 103 -29.92 -33.41 0.04
C TYR A 103 -28.60 -33.62 -0.69
N VAL A 104 -28.59 -33.43 -2.02
CA VAL A 104 -27.39 -33.59 -2.84
C VAL A 104 -26.34 -32.53 -2.49
N SER A 105 -26.73 -31.26 -2.40
CA SER A 105 -25.81 -30.15 -2.14
C SER A 105 -25.18 -30.23 -0.75
N GLU A 106 -25.96 -30.49 0.31
CA GLU A 106 -25.43 -30.62 1.68
C GLU A 106 -24.48 -31.82 1.81
N ASN A 107 -24.85 -32.98 1.25
CA ASN A 107 -24.00 -34.15 1.34
C ASN A 107 -22.74 -34.03 0.48
N TRP A 108 -22.82 -33.30 -0.63
CA TRP A 108 -21.63 -32.95 -1.41
C TRP A 108 -20.72 -32.01 -0.62
N ALA A 109 -21.26 -30.98 0.04
CA ALA A 109 -20.49 -30.04 0.87
C ALA A 109 -19.75 -30.72 2.04
N ARG A 110 -20.33 -31.79 2.59
CA ARG A 110 -19.70 -32.64 3.62
C ARG A 110 -18.64 -33.60 3.07
N GLY A 111 -18.43 -33.64 1.76
CA GLY A 111 -17.46 -34.53 1.12
C GLY A 111 -17.88 -36.00 1.06
N HIS A 112 -19.19 -36.31 1.09
CA HIS A 112 -19.64 -37.70 0.98
C HIS A 112 -19.33 -38.26 -0.41
N ARG A 113 -18.36 -39.18 -0.48
CA ARG A 113 -17.85 -39.80 -1.72
C ARG A 113 -18.91 -40.41 -2.63
N ARG A 114 -20.02 -40.93 -2.09
CA ARG A 114 -21.14 -41.44 -2.91
C ARG A 114 -21.87 -40.30 -3.62
N THR A 115 -22.18 -39.22 -2.89
CA THR A 115 -22.86 -38.05 -3.44
C THR A 115 -21.98 -37.32 -4.45
N MET A 116 -20.68 -37.18 -4.19
CA MET A 116 -19.75 -36.58 -5.16
C MET A 116 -19.75 -37.32 -6.50
N ARG A 117 -19.63 -38.65 -6.48
CA ARG A 117 -19.71 -39.49 -7.69
C ARG A 117 -21.07 -39.41 -8.38
N LEU A 118 -22.15 -39.31 -7.61
CA LEU A 118 -23.49 -39.14 -8.17
C LEU A 118 -23.63 -37.81 -8.91
N VAL A 119 -23.16 -36.70 -8.32
CA VAL A 119 -23.17 -35.38 -8.95
C VAL A 119 -22.36 -35.42 -10.23
N GLU A 120 -21.13 -35.94 -10.18
CA GLU A 120 -20.25 -36.04 -11.35
C GLU A 120 -20.91 -36.85 -12.50
N LYS A 121 -21.48 -38.02 -12.19
CA LYS A 121 -22.19 -38.83 -13.18
C LYS A 121 -23.42 -38.12 -13.75
N SER A 122 -24.18 -37.42 -12.91
CA SER A 122 -25.40 -36.71 -13.33
C SER A 122 -25.07 -35.54 -14.26
N LEU A 123 -24.03 -34.76 -13.91
CA LEU A 123 -23.53 -33.68 -14.75
C LEU A 123 -23.04 -34.23 -16.10
N ALA A 124 -22.23 -35.29 -16.08
CA ALA A 124 -21.69 -35.89 -17.30
C ALA A 124 -22.80 -36.41 -18.23
N SER A 125 -23.86 -37.03 -17.69
CA SER A 125 -25.01 -37.47 -18.51
C SER A 125 -25.78 -36.33 -19.18
N ALA A 126 -25.66 -35.11 -18.65
CA ALA A 126 -26.27 -33.91 -19.20
C ALA A 126 -25.29 -33.07 -20.06
N GLY A 127 -24.05 -33.55 -20.29
CA GLY A 127 -23.01 -32.79 -20.98
C GLY A 127 -22.45 -31.61 -20.17
N LEU A 128 -22.69 -31.61 -18.85
CA LEU A 128 -22.27 -30.56 -17.93
C LEU A 128 -21.00 -30.95 -17.17
N THR A 129 -20.31 -29.95 -16.65
CA THR A 129 -19.04 -30.10 -15.92
C THR A 129 -19.05 -29.30 -14.62
N MET A 130 -18.04 -29.47 -13.78
CA MET A 130 -17.83 -28.63 -12.60
C MET A 130 -17.61 -27.14 -12.95
N GLU A 131 -17.22 -26.80 -14.18
CA GLU A 131 -17.15 -25.41 -14.63
C GLU A 131 -18.54 -24.77 -14.72
N HIS A 132 -19.54 -25.53 -15.14
CA HIS A 132 -20.92 -25.05 -15.14
C HIS A 132 -21.43 -24.83 -13.70
N VAL A 133 -21.10 -25.74 -12.79
CA VAL A 133 -21.35 -25.56 -11.34
C VAL A 133 -20.66 -24.29 -10.82
N ALA A 134 -19.40 -24.05 -11.21
CA ALA A 134 -18.67 -22.84 -10.83
C ALA A 134 -19.37 -21.59 -11.37
N ALA A 135 -19.74 -21.55 -12.65
CA ALA A 135 -20.47 -20.43 -13.24
C ALA A 135 -21.80 -20.13 -12.50
N HIS A 136 -22.56 -21.15 -12.14
CA HIS A 136 -23.78 -20.97 -11.35
C HIS A 136 -23.50 -20.52 -9.91
N THR A 137 -22.39 -20.97 -9.31
CA THR A 137 -21.93 -20.47 -8.01
C THR A 137 -21.59 -18.99 -8.09
N PHE A 138 -20.92 -18.56 -9.16
CA PHE A 138 -20.64 -17.14 -9.43
C PHE A 138 -21.93 -16.32 -9.53
N VAL A 139 -22.93 -16.79 -10.29
CA VAL A 139 -24.22 -16.10 -10.41
C VAL A 139 -24.92 -15.94 -9.06
N VAL A 140 -24.91 -16.98 -8.22
CA VAL A 140 -25.48 -16.92 -6.86
C VAL A 140 -24.74 -15.93 -5.97
N MET A 141 -23.43 -15.77 -6.18
CA MET A 141 -22.56 -14.93 -5.36
C MET A 141 -22.28 -13.55 -5.97
N LEU A 142 -22.93 -13.21 -7.09
CA LEU A 142 -22.59 -12.05 -7.92
C LEU A 142 -22.53 -10.76 -7.10
N ASP A 143 -23.59 -10.42 -6.37
CA ASP A 143 -23.65 -9.20 -5.55
C ASP A 143 -22.53 -9.12 -4.52
N THR A 144 -22.15 -10.26 -3.92
CA THR A 144 -21.08 -10.30 -2.93
C THR A 144 -19.72 -10.13 -3.59
N ILE A 145 -19.53 -10.78 -4.74
CA ILE A 145 -18.30 -10.67 -5.54
C ILE A 145 -18.10 -9.25 -6.04
N GLU A 146 -19.16 -8.61 -6.55
CA GLU A 146 -19.11 -7.20 -6.99
C GLU A 146 -18.78 -6.25 -5.83
N ARG A 147 -19.26 -6.53 -4.61
CA ARG A 147 -18.88 -5.75 -3.42
C ARG A 147 -17.41 -5.95 -3.07
N LEU A 148 -16.91 -7.19 -3.12
CA LEU A 148 -15.49 -7.48 -2.89
C LEU A 148 -14.59 -6.83 -3.95
N ASP A 149 -14.99 -6.88 -5.22
CA ASP A 149 -14.24 -6.27 -6.32
C ASP A 149 -14.21 -4.74 -6.19
N ARG A 150 -15.30 -4.11 -5.74
CA ARG A 150 -15.31 -2.68 -5.41
C ARG A 150 -14.36 -2.33 -4.27
N LEU A 151 -14.31 -3.15 -3.22
CA LEU A 151 -13.34 -2.95 -2.13
C LEU A 151 -11.90 -3.10 -2.63
N MET A 152 -11.63 -4.12 -3.46
CA MET A 152 -10.32 -4.32 -4.07
C MET A 152 -9.90 -3.12 -4.93
N ALA A 153 -10.80 -2.62 -5.80
CA ALA A 153 -10.54 -1.45 -6.62
C ALA A 153 -10.26 -0.20 -5.79
N ALA A 154 -11.02 0.03 -4.72
CA ALA A 154 -10.80 1.16 -3.81
C ALA A 154 -9.44 1.06 -3.08
N THR A 155 -9.02 -0.13 -2.67
CA THR A 155 -7.70 -0.37 -2.06
C THR A 155 -6.57 -0.16 -3.08
N GLU A 156 -6.73 -0.62 -4.31
CA GLU A 156 -5.74 -0.38 -5.39
C GLU A 156 -5.62 1.10 -5.75
N GLN A 157 -6.74 1.82 -5.82
CA GLN A 157 -6.76 3.27 -6.08
C GLN A 157 -6.03 4.04 -4.97
N ARG A 158 -6.33 3.75 -3.70
CA ARG A 158 -5.65 4.39 -2.56
C ARG A 158 -4.14 4.12 -2.59
N ARG A 159 -3.74 2.90 -2.95
CA ARG A 159 -2.32 2.55 -3.05
C ARG A 159 -1.60 3.35 -4.14
N SER A 160 -2.23 3.47 -5.31
CA SER A 160 -1.68 4.28 -6.40
C SER A 160 -1.57 5.76 -6.02
N ALA A 161 -2.54 6.30 -5.28
CA ALA A 161 -2.49 7.66 -4.77
C ALA A 161 -1.34 7.85 -3.77
N ALA A 162 -1.14 6.92 -2.83
CA ALA A 162 -0.04 6.99 -1.87
C ALA A 162 1.34 6.95 -2.55
N LEU A 163 1.52 6.13 -3.58
CA LEU A 163 2.75 6.09 -4.38
C LEU A 163 2.99 7.42 -5.11
N GLN A 164 1.95 7.99 -5.72
CA GLN A 164 2.04 9.29 -6.38
C GLN A 164 2.38 10.41 -5.40
N GLU A 165 1.88 10.37 -4.16
CA GLU A 165 2.19 11.37 -3.16
C GLU A 165 3.66 11.31 -2.71
N ILE A 166 4.27 10.12 -2.63
CA ILE A 166 5.72 9.98 -2.39
C ILE A 166 6.51 10.67 -3.50
N ASP A 167 6.18 10.39 -4.77
CA ASP A 167 6.87 11.02 -5.91
C ASP A 167 6.70 12.54 -5.91
N ARG A 168 5.48 13.01 -5.61
CA ARG A 168 5.13 14.43 -5.53
C ARG A 168 5.90 15.14 -4.42
N HIS A 169 5.94 14.55 -3.22
CA HIS A 169 6.66 15.08 -2.06
C HIS A 169 8.15 15.31 -2.40
N ARG A 170 8.79 14.31 -3.00
CA ARG A 170 10.19 14.39 -3.45
C ARG A 170 10.40 15.46 -4.52
N ALA A 171 9.48 15.56 -5.48
CA ALA A 171 9.57 16.54 -6.55
C ALA A 171 9.45 17.98 -6.03
N VAL A 172 8.60 18.22 -5.02
CA VAL A 172 8.46 19.51 -4.35
C VAL A 172 9.75 19.85 -3.60
N LEU A 173 10.26 18.94 -2.77
CA LEU A 173 11.50 19.14 -2.03
C LEU A 173 12.69 19.47 -2.95
N ALA A 174 12.85 18.73 -4.04
CA ALA A 174 13.90 18.97 -5.02
C ALA A 174 13.78 20.33 -5.73
N ARG A 175 12.54 20.82 -5.93
CA ARG A 175 12.28 22.14 -6.51
C ARG A 175 12.61 23.26 -5.53
N ASP A 176 12.17 23.14 -4.29
CA ASP A 176 12.43 24.13 -3.25
C ASP A 176 13.93 24.26 -2.96
N LEU A 177 14.67 23.14 -2.96
CA LEU A 177 16.12 23.15 -2.82
C LEU A 177 16.80 23.92 -3.96
N ARG A 178 16.40 23.68 -5.22
CA ARG A 178 16.96 24.42 -6.37
C ARG A 178 16.73 25.93 -6.26
N ARG A 179 15.51 26.34 -5.91
CA ARG A 179 15.17 27.76 -5.72
C ARG A 179 16.05 28.39 -4.63
N ALA A 180 16.21 27.71 -3.49
CA ALA A 180 17.03 28.21 -2.40
C ALA A 180 18.51 28.37 -2.78
N VAL A 181 19.05 27.45 -3.60
CA VAL A 181 20.42 27.58 -4.14
C VAL A 181 20.53 28.78 -5.07
N GLU A 182 19.59 28.95 -6.01
CA GLU A 182 19.55 30.10 -6.92
C GLU A 182 19.51 31.42 -6.13
N GLU A 183 18.60 31.55 -5.15
CA GLU A 183 18.49 32.74 -4.30
C GLU A 183 19.81 33.05 -3.55
N ALA A 184 20.49 32.03 -3.03
CA ALA A 184 21.76 32.21 -2.33
C ALA A 184 22.91 32.63 -3.27
N GLU A 185 22.92 32.18 -4.53
CA GLU A 185 23.93 32.59 -5.52
C GLU A 185 23.80 34.07 -5.91
N PHE A 186 22.58 34.61 -5.96
CA PHE A 186 22.34 36.02 -6.31
C PHE A 186 22.68 37.02 -5.20
N GLU A 187 22.76 36.61 -3.92
CA GLU A 187 23.14 37.51 -2.82
C GLU A 187 24.65 37.81 -2.73
N VAL A 188 25.53 37.07 -3.42
CA VAL A 188 26.99 37.12 -3.20
C VAL A 188 27.76 38.18 -4.03
N VAL A 189 27.09 39.04 -4.80
CA VAL A 189 27.80 40.07 -5.60
C VAL A 189 27.52 41.50 -5.11
N VAL A 190 28.30 41.94 -4.11
CA VAL A 190 28.63 43.36 -3.96
C VAL A 190 30.14 43.49 -4.22
N PRO A 191 30.59 44.06 -5.36
CA PRO A 191 32.00 44.32 -5.55
C PRO A 191 32.42 45.37 -4.52
N ALA A 192 33.41 45.04 -3.69
CA ALA A 192 34.06 46.00 -2.83
C ALA A 192 34.64 47.11 -3.71
N MET A 193 34.08 48.32 -3.59
CA MET A 193 34.65 49.50 -4.21
C MET A 193 36.06 49.69 -3.62
N PRO A 194 37.11 49.79 -4.46
CA PRO A 194 38.46 49.98 -3.94
C PRO A 194 38.53 51.30 -3.15
N PRO A 195 39.28 51.33 -2.04
CA PRO A 195 39.39 52.53 -1.22
C PRO A 195 40.05 53.66 -2.02
N ASP A 196 39.50 54.87 -1.88
CA ASP A 196 40.04 56.08 -2.47
C ASP A 196 41.52 56.28 -2.07
N PRO A 197 42.38 56.74 -2.99
CA PRO A 197 43.77 57.03 -2.67
C PRO A 197 43.85 58.22 -1.69
N ASP A 198 44.58 57.99 -0.60
CA ASP A 198 44.82 58.92 0.51
C ASP A 198 45.42 60.27 0.04
N PRO A 199 44.78 61.42 0.32
CA PRO A 199 45.28 62.72 -0.11
C PRO A 199 46.21 63.31 0.97
N ALA A 200 47.41 62.78 1.15
CA ALA A 200 48.38 63.42 2.05
C ALA A 200 49.85 63.09 1.72
N GLY A 201 50.26 63.44 0.50
CA GLY A 201 51.66 63.59 0.12
C GLY A 201 51.90 64.93 -0.53
N ALA A 202 51.90 66.02 0.25
CA ALA A 202 52.40 67.32 -0.20
C ALA A 202 52.85 68.19 0.99
N GLU A 203 54.19 68.24 1.17
CA GLU A 203 55.02 69.43 1.46
C GLU A 203 54.70 70.27 2.72
N ALA A 204 55.52 70.25 3.78
CA ALA A 204 56.77 71.00 3.94
C ALA A 204 56.63 72.53 3.85
N GLY A 205 56.90 73.25 4.96
CA GLY A 205 57.37 74.64 4.89
C GLY A 205 57.00 75.59 6.04
N GLY A 206 58.00 75.95 6.86
CA GLY A 206 58.11 77.23 7.60
C GLY A 206 57.29 77.33 8.90
N GLY A 207 57.78 77.87 10.02
CA GLY A 207 58.97 78.64 10.31
C GLY A 207 58.69 79.51 11.55
N ALA A 208 59.72 79.66 12.39
CA ALA A 208 59.84 80.50 13.60
C ALA A 208 59.09 80.05 14.87
#